data_AF-A0A2A9D4G0-F1
#
_entry.id   AF-A0A2A9D4G0-F1
#
_cell.length_a   1.000
_cell.length_b   1.000
_cell.length_c   1.000
_cell.angle_alpha   90.00
_cell.angle_beta   90.00
_cell.angle_gamma   90.00
#
_symmetry.space_group_name_H-M   'P 1'
#
loop_
_entity.id
_entity.type
_entity.pdbx_description
1 polymer ?
#
loop_
_entity_poly.entity_id
_entity_poly.type
_entity_poly.pdbx_seq_one_letter_code
_entity_poly.pdbx_strand_id
1 'polypeptide(L)'
;MSEQPATPPGEHHEHGEHTEHGERTEHGEAGEHPDAGPSALTPPVPPRSRARRHALGLILAILLSPAMLHLLTSGALSVIDGNRGAGLAAFVAAGLVAAGLAWTARVSAVGPAVAGSVWILTSLALEIGVLSPVVLANLLFVDLTTNNPTGAALLSGATWLVLVGGSGLAGLALIAGAMAASNARARGIRAERREADTISAGDTRTPPRHRIGAHVSAVLIGALGSATAVVAASGIAHHVVGPPERSVLAAPGTIAATILVIVLILATGSTGALSSLGQASGAVVWAVAAVATTTAGSADHFWAVIEAILSPITAMPDIAPDRLDIAGACILVALAMAGGALGTHGARREGRALERHEQELLRT
;
A
#
# COMPACT_ATOMS: atom_id res chain seq x y z
N MET A 1 -1.85 34.62 54.84
CA MET A 1 -0.42 34.36 55.13
C MET A 1 0.03 33.38 54.05
N SER A 2 0.38 33.81 52.83
CA SER A 2 1.52 34.63 52.38
C SER A 2 2.86 33.99 52.71
N GLU A 3 3.34 33.08 51.84
CA GLU A 3 4.78 32.89 51.59
C GLU A 3 5.02 32.70 50.09
N GLN A 4 6.03 33.42 49.61
CA GLN A 4 6.49 33.58 48.23
C GLN A 4 7.58 32.55 47.89
N PRO A 5 8.00 32.45 46.60
CA PRO A 5 8.53 31.23 45.97
C PRO A 5 10.06 31.10 45.99
N ALA A 6 10.55 29.88 45.72
CA ALA A 6 11.96 29.60 45.42
C ALA A 6 12.15 29.34 43.91
N THR A 7 12.99 30.16 43.29
CA THR A 7 13.57 30.01 41.95
C THR A 7 14.78 29.04 41.98
N PRO A 8 14.98 28.20 40.95
CA PRO A 8 16.29 27.57 40.70
C PRO A 8 17.16 28.40 39.73
N PRO A 9 18.51 28.38 39.88
CA PRO A 9 19.43 29.18 39.09
C PRO A 9 20.02 28.44 37.87
N GLY A 10 20.31 29.22 36.82
CA GLY A 10 21.66 29.33 36.27
C GLY A 10 22.08 28.40 35.13
N GLU A 11 21.85 28.85 33.90
CA GLU A 11 22.58 28.42 32.70
C GLU A 11 24.03 28.91 32.75
N HIS A 12 24.99 28.02 32.45
CA HIS A 12 26.36 28.39 32.11
C HIS A 12 26.68 27.89 30.70
N HIS A 13 26.79 28.85 29.78
CA HIS A 13 27.53 28.75 28.53
C HIS A 13 29.03 28.77 28.83
N GLU A 14 29.79 27.83 28.26
CA GLU A 14 31.22 28.03 28.01
C GLU A 14 31.55 27.68 26.56
N HIS A 15 31.99 28.72 25.85
CA HIS A 15 32.70 28.68 24.59
C HIS A 15 34.14 28.21 24.83
N GLY A 16 34.66 27.36 23.93
CA GLY A 16 36.07 27.00 23.89
C GLY A 16 36.50 26.78 22.45
N GLU A 17 36.96 27.86 21.81
CA GLU A 17 37.83 27.82 20.64
C GLU A 17 39.22 27.32 21.07
N HIS A 18 39.77 26.32 20.36
CA HIS A 18 41.22 26.12 20.30
C HIS A 18 41.59 25.67 18.88
N THR A 19 42.11 26.63 18.12
CA THR A 19 43.01 26.42 16.99
C THR A 19 44.41 26.22 17.54
N GLU A 20 45.09 25.13 17.16
CA GLU A 20 46.55 25.08 17.24
C GLU A 20 47.12 24.27 16.07
N HIS A 21 47.94 24.96 15.29
CA HIS A 21 48.79 24.43 14.24
C HIS A 21 49.95 23.64 14.87
N GLY A 22 50.09 22.37 14.48
CA GLY A 22 51.26 21.55 14.79
C GLY A 22 51.84 20.97 13.52
N GLU A 23 52.82 21.69 12.96
CA GLU A 23 53.72 21.24 11.91
C GLU A 23 54.68 20.19 12.49
N ARG A 24 54.73 18.98 11.91
CA ARG A 24 55.84 18.04 12.17
C ARG A 24 56.20 17.29 10.89
N THR A 25 57.47 17.43 10.57
CA THR A 25 58.17 16.94 9.39
C THR A 25 58.46 15.45 9.42
N GLU A 26 58.60 14.96 8.18
CA GLU A 26 59.08 13.69 7.65
C GLU A 26 60.06 12.86 8.50
N HIS A 27 59.79 11.54 8.54
CA HIS A 27 60.68 10.44 8.09
C HIS A 27 60.35 9.17 8.88
N GLY A 28 59.75 8.20 8.20
CA GLY A 28 59.41 6.89 8.75
C GLY A 28 59.05 5.93 7.63
N GLU A 29 60.10 5.43 6.98
CA GLU A 29 60.24 4.13 6.33
C GLU A 29 59.03 3.58 5.56
N ALA A 30 59.21 3.56 4.24
CA ALA A 30 58.46 2.77 3.28
C ALA A 30 58.51 1.27 3.64
N GLY A 31 57.52 0.82 4.39
CA GLY A 31 57.06 -0.57 4.35
C GLY A 31 56.22 -0.73 3.08
N GLU A 32 56.81 -1.28 2.03
CA GLU A 32 56.10 -1.84 0.89
C GLU A 32 55.09 -2.87 1.41
N HIS A 33 53.83 -2.48 1.51
CA HIS A 33 52.71 -3.41 1.57
C HIS A 33 52.47 -3.88 0.13
N PRO A 34 52.76 -5.14 -0.22
CA PRO A 34 52.51 -5.63 -1.56
C PRO A 34 51.00 -5.75 -1.77
N ASP A 35 50.52 -5.07 -2.81
CA ASP A 35 49.32 -5.41 -3.58
C ASP A 35 48.02 -5.64 -2.80
N ALA A 36 47.46 -4.56 -2.25
CA ALA A 36 46.00 -4.42 -2.18
C ALA A 36 45.46 -4.18 -3.59
N GLY A 37 45.51 -5.21 -4.45
CA GLY A 37 44.82 -5.19 -5.72
C GLY A 37 43.33 -5.01 -5.46
N PRO A 38 42.62 -4.13 -6.20
CA PRO A 38 41.17 -4.09 -6.13
C PRO A 38 40.68 -5.39 -6.77
N SER A 39 40.45 -6.42 -5.96
CA SER A 39 39.48 -7.44 -6.31
C SER A 39 38.14 -6.72 -6.36
N ALA A 40 37.87 -6.13 -7.53
CA ALA A 40 36.55 -5.72 -7.95
C ALA A 40 35.72 -6.99 -7.92
N LEU A 41 35.16 -7.28 -6.74
CA LEU A 41 34.18 -8.31 -6.51
C LEU A 41 33.16 -8.14 -7.62
N THR A 42 33.19 -9.07 -8.57
CA THR A 42 32.29 -9.05 -9.71
C THR A 42 30.90 -8.99 -9.09
N PRO A 43 30.07 -7.98 -9.44
CA PRO A 43 28.78 -7.83 -8.80
C PRO A 43 28.05 -9.18 -8.91
N PRO A 44 27.59 -9.76 -7.80
CA PRO A 44 27.07 -11.12 -7.80
C PRO A 44 25.99 -11.21 -8.87
N VAL A 45 26.21 -12.10 -9.84
CA VAL A 45 25.27 -12.31 -10.95
C VAL A 45 23.92 -12.65 -10.31
N PRO A 46 22.86 -11.87 -10.57
CA PRO A 46 21.58 -12.13 -9.94
C PRO A 46 21.16 -13.56 -10.26
N PRO A 47 20.81 -14.37 -9.24
CA PRO A 47 20.59 -15.79 -9.46
C PRO A 47 19.44 -15.98 -10.45
N ARG A 48 19.62 -16.88 -11.43
CA ARG A 48 18.61 -17.22 -12.47
C ARG A 48 17.22 -17.56 -11.88
N SER A 49 17.17 -17.93 -10.61
CA SER A 49 15.94 -18.16 -9.84
C SER A 49 15.08 -16.90 -9.65
N ARG A 50 15.65 -15.68 -9.69
CA ARG A 50 14.91 -14.41 -9.61
C ARG A 50 14.10 -14.13 -10.87
N ALA A 51 14.66 -14.42 -12.05
CA ALA A 51 13.96 -14.25 -13.31
C ALA A 51 12.68 -15.09 -13.39
N ARG A 52 12.73 -16.36 -12.94
CA ARG A 52 11.55 -17.25 -12.87
C ARG A 52 10.45 -16.72 -11.95
N ARG A 53 10.83 -16.14 -10.81
CA ARG A 53 9.90 -15.54 -9.84
C ARG A 53 9.24 -14.28 -10.40
N HIS A 54 9.98 -13.44 -11.12
CA HIS A 54 9.42 -12.28 -11.80
C HIS A 54 8.48 -12.69 -12.94
N ALA A 55 8.87 -13.68 -13.74
CA ALA A 55 8.03 -14.22 -14.82
C ALA A 55 6.74 -14.83 -14.27
N LEU A 56 6.80 -15.62 -13.19
CA LEU A 56 5.61 -16.16 -12.54
C LEU A 56 4.70 -15.04 -12.02
N GLY A 57 5.27 -14.01 -11.37
CA GLY A 57 4.50 -12.85 -10.92
C GLY A 57 3.82 -12.10 -12.06
N LEU A 58 4.50 -11.95 -13.20
CA LEU A 58 3.95 -11.35 -14.41
C LEU A 58 2.81 -12.19 -14.99
N ILE A 59 3.01 -13.50 -15.12
CA ILE A 59 1.98 -14.44 -15.62
C ILE A 59 0.75 -14.39 -14.71
N LEU A 60 0.93 -14.41 -13.39
CA LEU A 60 -0.18 -14.29 -12.44
C LEU A 60 -0.89 -12.94 -12.56
N ALA A 61 -0.16 -11.83 -12.74
CA ALA A 61 -0.77 -10.52 -12.97
C ALA A 61 -1.61 -10.50 -14.25
N ILE A 62 -1.11 -11.09 -15.34
CA ILE A 62 -1.81 -11.15 -16.63
C ILE A 62 -3.06 -12.04 -16.55
N LEU A 63 -3.00 -13.18 -15.86
CA LEU A 63 -4.13 -14.12 -15.78
C LEU A 63 -5.19 -13.71 -14.75
N LEU A 64 -4.77 -13.19 -13.59
CA LEU A 64 -5.67 -12.89 -12.49
C LEU A 64 -6.34 -11.51 -12.62
N SER A 65 -5.74 -10.56 -13.36
CA SER A 65 -6.37 -9.24 -13.56
C SER A 65 -7.69 -9.34 -14.35
N PRO A 66 -7.78 -10.07 -15.47
CA PRO A 66 -9.06 -10.33 -16.15
C PRO A 66 -10.06 -11.08 -15.29
N ALA A 67 -9.61 -12.07 -14.50
CA ALA A 67 -10.47 -12.81 -13.59
C ALA A 67 -11.07 -11.89 -12.51
N MET A 68 -10.25 -11.01 -11.92
CA MET A 68 -10.72 -10.02 -10.95
C MET A 68 -11.72 -9.07 -11.59
N LEU A 69 -11.47 -8.60 -12.81
CA LEU A 69 -12.40 -7.74 -13.53
C LEU A 69 -13.74 -8.43 -13.78
N HIS A 70 -13.72 -9.69 -14.23
CA HIS A 70 -14.93 -10.49 -14.43
C HIS A 70 -15.75 -10.67 -13.13
N LEU A 71 -15.08 -10.88 -12.00
CA LEU A 71 -15.73 -11.00 -10.69
C LEU A 71 -16.33 -9.66 -10.24
N LEU A 72 -15.63 -8.55 -10.51
CA LEU A 72 -16.15 -7.23 -10.16
C LEU A 72 -17.36 -6.85 -10.99
N THR A 73 -17.31 -7.07 -12.29
CA THR A 73 -18.43 -6.78 -13.20
C THR A 73 -19.64 -7.65 -12.92
N SER A 74 -19.45 -8.97 -12.70
CA SER A 74 -20.54 -9.86 -12.29
C SER A 74 -21.13 -9.49 -10.93
N GLY A 75 -20.29 -9.00 -10.01
CA GLY A 75 -20.73 -8.48 -8.73
C GLY A 75 -21.61 -7.26 -8.86
N ALA A 76 -21.16 -6.26 -9.61
CA ALA A 76 -21.93 -5.04 -9.89
C ALA A 76 -23.27 -5.36 -10.56
N LEU A 77 -23.28 -6.31 -11.49
CA LEU A 77 -24.51 -6.76 -12.13
C LEU A 77 -25.49 -7.44 -11.19
N SER A 78 -24.99 -8.35 -10.37
CA SER A 78 -25.83 -9.02 -9.39
C SER A 78 -26.47 -8.02 -8.43
N VAL A 79 -25.77 -6.92 -8.10
CA VAL A 79 -26.36 -5.81 -7.31
C VAL A 79 -27.44 -5.07 -8.10
N ILE A 80 -27.20 -4.73 -9.37
CA ILE A 80 -28.17 -4.06 -10.25
C ILE A 80 -29.44 -4.90 -10.41
N ASP A 81 -29.30 -6.22 -10.56
CA ASP A 81 -30.39 -7.18 -10.70
C ASP A 81 -31.10 -7.50 -9.37
N GLY A 82 -30.68 -6.87 -8.27
CA GLY A 82 -31.25 -7.06 -6.94
C GLY A 82 -30.76 -8.31 -6.18
N ASN A 83 -29.91 -9.14 -6.79
CA ASN A 83 -29.23 -10.27 -6.14
C ASN A 83 -28.00 -9.82 -5.34
N ARG A 84 -28.26 -9.08 -4.25
CA ARG A 84 -27.25 -8.47 -3.38
C ARG A 84 -26.24 -9.49 -2.81
N GLY A 85 -26.71 -10.70 -2.46
CA GLY A 85 -25.86 -11.76 -1.90
C GLY A 85 -24.83 -12.28 -2.89
N ALA A 86 -25.23 -12.53 -4.14
CA ALA A 86 -24.30 -12.91 -5.20
C ALA A 86 -23.34 -11.77 -5.54
N GLY A 87 -23.83 -10.52 -5.53
CA GLY A 87 -23.02 -9.33 -5.73
C GLY A 87 -21.88 -9.20 -4.73
N LEU A 88 -22.21 -9.31 -3.45
CA LEU A 88 -21.23 -9.27 -2.36
C LEU A 88 -20.23 -10.43 -2.45
N ALA A 89 -20.70 -11.64 -2.74
CA ALA A 89 -19.83 -12.81 -2.89
C ALA A 89 -18.81 -12.61 -4.03
N ALA A 90 -19.24 -12.04 -5.15
CA ALA A 90 -18.36 -11.74 -6.28
C ALA A 90 -17.34 -10.64 -5.96
N PHE A 91 -17.72 -9.59 -5.21
CA PHE A 91 -16.78 -8.58 -4.71
C PHE A 91 -15.75 -9.16 -3.73
N VAL A 92 -16.17 -10.04 -2.83
CA VAL A 92 -15.25 -10.76 -1.92
C VAL A 92 -14.30 -11.64 -2.72
N ALA A 93 -14.80 -12.39 -3.70
CA ALA A 93 -13.97 -13.22 -4.57
C ALA A 93 -12.93 -12.37 -5.33
N ALA A 94 -13.35 -11.22 -5.88
CA ALA A 94 -12.43 -10.29 -6.52
C ALA A 94 -11.37 -9.77 -5.54
N GLY A 95 -11.76 -9.41 -4.32
CA GLY A 95 -10.83 -8.97 -3.29
C GLY A 95 -9.85 -10.07 -2.87
N LEU A 96 -10.27 -11.33 -2.84
CA LEU A 96 -9.37 -12.47 -2.60
C LEU A 96 -8.35 -12.64 -3.74
N VAL A 97 -8.74 -12.40 -4.99
CA VAL A 97 -7.82 -12.37 -6.12
C VAL A 97 -6.81 -11.22 -5.95
N ALA A 98 -7.27 -10.03 -5.56
CA ALA A 98 -6.39 -8.89 -5.25
C ALA A 98 -5.42 -9.21 -4.11
N ALA A 99 -5.90 -9.86 -3.03
CA ALA A 99 -5.10 -10.29 -1.91
C ALA A 99 -4.03 -11.31 -2.34
N GLY A 100 -4.39 -12.27 -3.20
CA GLY A 100 -3.47 -13.25 -3.77
C GLY A 100 -2.38 -12.58 -4.61
N LEU A 101 -2.75 -11.63 -5.47
CA LEU A 101 -1.82 -10.82 -6.24
C LEU A 101 -0.88 -10.01 -5.32
N ALA A 102 -1.42 -9.33 -4.31
CA ALA A 102 -0.64 -8.58 -3.33
C ALA A 102 0.31 -9.48 -2.53
N TRP A 103 -0.15 -10.67 -2.13
CA TRP A 103 0.67 -11.68 -1.43
C TRP A 103 1.91 -12.02 -2.25
N THR A 104 1.78 -12.17 -3.59
CA THR A 104 2.92 -12.56 -4.44
C THR A 104 4.12 -11.62 -4.34
N ALA A 105 3.94 -10.40 -3.82
CA ALA A 105 5.00 -9.47 -3.44
C ALA A 105 6.06 -10.09 -2.51
N ARG A 106 5.69 -11.12 -1.71
CA ARG A 106 6.63 -11.90 -0.89
C ARG A 106 7.79 -12.46 -1.71
N VAL A 107 7.50 -12.88 -2.95
CA VAL A 107 8.45 -13.51 -3.87
C VAL A 107 8.98 -12.48 -4.87
N SER A 108 8.10 -11.64 -5.42
CA SER A 108 8.41 -10.67 -6.47
C SER A 108 7.46 -9.47 -6.39
N ALA A 109 8.01 -8.26 -6.27
CA ALA A 109 7.23 -7.03 -6.33
C ALA A 109 6.67 -6.73 -7.74
N VAL A 110 7.18 -7.39 -8.78
CA VAL A 110 6.80 -7.13 -10.18
C VAL A 110 5.34 -7.49 -10.45
N GLY A 111 4.86 -8.64 -9.94
CA GLY A 111 3.48 -9.07 -10.17
C GLY A 111 2.44 -8.04 -9.69
N PRO A 112 2.44 -7.68 -8.39
CA PRO A 112 1.50 -6.69 -7.89
C PRO A 112 1.74 -5.28 -8.44
N ALA A 113 2.97 -4.90 -8.78
CA ALA A 113 3.24 -3.62 -9.44
C ALA A 113 2.62 -3.57 -10.84
N VAL A 114 2.80 -4.61 -11.65
CA VAL A 114 2.22 -4.69 -13.01
C VAL A 114 0.70 -4.74 -12.92
N ALA A 115 0.14 -5.60 -12.07
CA ALA A 115 -1.30 -5.66 -11.85
C ALA A 115 -1.85 -4.29 -11.43
N GLY A 116 -1.26 -3.67 -10.43
CA GLY A 116 -1.68 -2.35 -9.94
C GLY A 116 -1.61 -1.26 -11.02
N SER A 117 -0.53 -1.21 -11.79
CA SER A 117 -0.39 -0.28 -12.91
C SER A 117 -1.43 -0.49 -13.99
N VAL A 118 -1.72 -1.74 -14.36
CA VAL A 118 -2.80 -2.06 -15.32
C VAL A 118 -4.12 -1.51 -14.82
N TRP A 119 -4.47 -1.75 -13.56
CA TRP A 119 -5.72 -1.28 -12.97
C TRP A 119 -5.84 0.24 -12.90
N ILE A 120 -4.77 0.94 -12.53
CA ILE A 120 -4.73 2.41 -12.53
C ILE A 120 -4.87 2.96 -13.95
N LEU A 121 -4.09 2.44 -14.90
CA LEU A 121 -4.10 2.91 -16.28
C LEU A 121 -5.43 2.63 -16.97
N THR A 122 -6.03 1.46 -16.75
CA THR A 122 -7.36 1.14 -17.27
C THR A 122 -8.42 2.06 -16.68
N SER A 123 -8.37 2.33 -15.38
CA SER A 123 -9.31 3.26 -14.72
C SER A 123 -9.15 4.68 -15.26
N LEU A 124 -7.92 5.16 -15.38
CA LEU A 124 -7.62 6.50 -15.91
C LEU A 124 -8.04 6.62 -17.38
N ALA A 125 -7.72 5.62 -18.22
CA ALA A 125 -8.01 5.65 -19.64
C ALA A 125 -9.52 5.68 -19.93
N LEU A 126 -10.32 4.99 -19.12
CA LEU A 126 -11.78 5.06 -19.17
C LEU A 126 -12.29 6.42 -18.70
N GLU A 127 -11.77 6.96 -17.60
CA GLU A 127 -12.18 8.27 -17.03
C GLU A 127 -11.95 9.43 -18.01
N ILE A 128 -10.80 9.44 -18.70
CA ILE A 128 -10.46 10.49 -19.68
C ILE A 128 -11.02 10.21 -21.08
N GLY A 129 -11.82 9.15 -21.24
CA GLY A 129 -12.45 8.77 -22.52
C GLY A 129 -11.49 8.26 -23.60
N VAL A 130 -10.23 7.96 -23.27
CA VAL A 130 -9.24 7.38 -24.19
C VAL A 130 -9.54 5.91 -24.49
N LEU A 131 -10.04 5.18 -23.49
CA LEU A 131 -10.55 3.83 -23.65
C LEU A 131 -12.07 3.90 -23.58
N SER A 132 -12.77 3.44 -24.62
CA SER A 132 -14.21 3.27 -24.50
C SER A 132 -14.49 1.97 -23.74
N PRO A 133 -15.56 1.91 -22.93
CA PRO A 133 -15.99 0.66 -22.30
C PRO A 133 -16.12 -0.48 -23.32
N VAL A 134 -16.61 -0.16 -24.53
CA VAL A 134 -16.80 -1.13 -25.62
C VAL A 134 -15.47 -1.75 -26.07
N VAL A 135 -14.42 -0.94 -26.20
CA VAL A 135 -13.08 -1.43 -26.52
C VAL A 135 -12.53 -2.29 -25.39
N LEU A 136 -12.75 -1.91 -24.12
CA LEU A 136 -12.33 -2.72 -22.98
C LEU A 136 -12.99 -4.10 -22.96
N ALA A 137 -14.30 -4.17 -23.18
CA ALA A 137 -15.02 -5.45 -23.23
C ALA A 137 -14.57 -6.34 -24.39
N ASN A 138 -14.30 -5.75 -25.58
CA ASN A 138 -13.73 -6.48 -26.71
C ASN A 138 -12.33 -7.04 -26.40
N LEU A 139 -11.48 -6.28 -25.69
CA LEU A 139 -10.16 -6.75 -25.24
C LEU A 139 -10.23 -7.88 -24.21
N LEU A 140 -11.36 -8.00 -23.51
CA LEU A 140 -11.62 -9.04 -22.51
C LEU A 140 -12.38 -10.24 -23.07
N PHE A 141 -12.56 -10.30 -24.40
CA PHE A 141 -13.33 -11.34 -25.09
C PHE A 141 -14.78 -11.44 -24.58
N VAL A 142 -15.36 -10.33 -24.11
CA VAL A 142 -16.78 -10.24 -23.75
C VAL A 142 -17.56 -9.87 -25.01
N ASP A 143 -18.46 -10.76 -25.43
CA ASP A 143 -19.33 -10.52 -26.59
C ASP A 143 -20.35 -9.42 -26.28
N LEU A 144 -20.13 -8.24 -26.85
CA LEU A 144 -20.99 -7.05 -26.74
C LEU A 144 -22.02 -6.92 -27.87
N THR A 145 -22.20 -7.93 -28.72
CA THR A 145 -23.24 -7.85 -29.75
C THR A 145 -24.60 -7.51 -29.11
N THR A 146 -25.38 -6.66 -29.77
CA THR A 146 -26.62 -6.04 -29.24
C THR A 146 -27.72 -7.04 -28.82
N ASN A 147 -27.48 -8.35 -29.01
CA ASN A 147 -28.36 -9.44 -28.63
C ASN A 147 -27.85 -10.24 -27.42
N ASN A 148 -26.70 -9.89 -26.83
CA ASN A 148 -26.17 -10.55 -25.63
C ASN A 148 -26.41 -9.67 -24.38
N PRO A 149 -27.50 -9.88 -23.64
CA PRO A 149 -27.82 -9.10 -22.44
C PRO A 149 -26.70 -9.19 -21.38
N THR A 150 -25.95 -10.30 -21.37
CA THR A 150 -24.80 -10.51 -20.47
C THR A 150 -23.64 -9.55 -20.77
N GLY A 151 -23.38 -9.26 -22.06
CA GLY A 151 -22.29 -8.39 -22.49
C GLY A 151 -22.56 -6.91 -22.17
N ALA A 152 -23.77 -6.43 -22.49
CA ALA A 152 -24.19 -5.07 -22.16
C ALA A 152 -24.19 -4.82 -20.64
N ALA A 153 -24.62 -5.83 -19.88
CA ALA A 153 -24.58 -5.83 -18.44
C ALA A 153 -23.11 -5.77 -17.92
N LEU A 154 -22.21 -6.59 -18.45
CA LEU A 154 -20.78 -6.62 -18.07
C LEU A 154 -20.12 -5.25 -18.28
N LEU A 155 -20.48 -4.57 -19.37
CA LEU A 155 -20.04 -3.23 -19.71
C LEU A 155 -20.52 -2.17 -18.70
N SER A 156 -21.80 -2.23 -18.34
CA SER A 156 -22.37 -1.34 -17.33
C SER A 156 -21.65 -1.53 -16.01
N GLY A 157 -21.49 -2.76 -15.52
CA GLY A 157 -20.75 -3.05 -14.29
C GLY A 157 -19.30 -2.53 -14.31
N ALA A 158 -18.56 -2.71 -15.42
CA ALA A 158 -17.18 -2.26 -15.56
C ALA A 158 -17.06 -0.73 -15.52
N THR A 159 -17.95 -0.04 -16.24
CA THR A 159 -18.03 1.43 -16.26
C THR A 159 -18.37 1.96 -14.87
N TRP A 160 -19.26 1.26 -14.16
CA TRP A 160 -19.73 1.60 -12.83
C TRP A 160 -18.61 1.50 -11.77
N LEU A 161 -17.80 0.43 -11.81
CA LEU A 161 -16.63 0.26 -10.92
C LEU A 161 -15.52 1.29 -11.12
N VAL A 162 -15.38 1.75 -12.36
CA VAL A 162 -14.41 2.78 -12.73
C VAL A 162 -14.89 4.16 -12.30
N LEU A 163 -16.18 4.46 -12.50
CA LEU A 163 -16.81 5.70 -12.03
C LEU A 163 -16.77 5.84 -10.50
N VAL A 164 -16.86 4.73 -9.76
CA VAL A 164 -16.71 4.74 -8.29
C VAL A 164 -15.25 4.71 -7.83
N GLY A 165 -14.30 4.60 -8.76
CA GLY A 165 -12.87 4.66 -8.47
C GLY A 165 -12.29 3.44 -7.77
N GLY A 166 -13.10 2.43 -7.45
CA GLY A 166 -12.68 1.25 -6.67
C GLY A 166 -11.56 0.45 -7.33
N SER A 167 -11.55 0.35 -8.66
CA SER A 167 -10.48 -0.27 -9.43
C SER A 167 -9.15 0.49 -9.34
N GLY A 168 -9.19 1.83 -9.37
CA GLY A 168 -8.02 2.68 -9.20
C GLY A 168 -7.44 2.57 -7.79
N LEU A 169 -8.29 2.60 -6.76
CA LEU A 169 -7.87 2.46 -5.36
C LEU A 169 -7.25 1.09 -5.08
N ALA A 170 -7.83 0.01 -5.61
CA ALA A 170 -7.24 -1.33 -5.51
C ALA A 170 -5.89 -1.41 -6.23
N GLY A 171 -5.77 -0.79 -7.41
CA GLY A 171 -4.49 -0.68 -8.13
C GLY A 171 -3.42 0.05 -7.33
N LEU A 172 -3.78 1.15 -6.67
CA LEU A 172 -2.87 1.90 -5.76
C LEU A 172 -2.44 1.06 -4.57
N ALA A 173 -3.36 0.30 -3.95
CA ALA A 173 -3.04 -0.60 -2.85
C ALA A 173 -2.05 -1.70 -3.26
N LEU A 174 -2.19 -2.24 -4.48
CA LEU A 174 -1.26 -3.23 -5.05
C LEU A 174 0.14 -2.64 -5.28
N ILE A 175 0.24 -1.43 -5.85
CA ILE A 175 1.52 -0.73 -6.03
C ILE A 175 2.16 -0.43 -4.67
N ALA A 176 1.38 0.10 -3.72
CA ALA A 176 1.88 0.39 -2.38
C ALA A 176 2.41 -0.88 -1.69
N GLY A 177 1.70 -2.00 -1.82
CA GLY A 177 2.15 -3.32 -1.35
C GLY A 177 3.43 -3.80 -2.03
N ALA A 178 3.58 -3.58 -3.34
CA ALA A 178 4.79 -3.92 -4.09
C ALA A 178 6.00 -3.10 -3.61
N MET A 179 5.84 -1.78 -3.45
CA MET A 179 6.86 -0.87 -2.91
C MET A 179 7.23 -1.27 -1.48
N ALA A 180 6.23 -1.53 -0.64
CA ALA A 180 6.42 -1.95 0.73
C ALA A 180 7.20 -3.27 0.82
N ALA A 181 6.90 -4.25 -0.03
CA ALA A 181 7.56 -5.55 -0.02
C ALA A 181 9.01 -5.46 -0.49
N SER A 182 9.29 -4.64 -1.51
CA SER A 182 10.66 -4.37 -1.96
C SER A 182 11.50 -3.76 -0.82
N ASN A 183 10.97 -2.73 -0.16
CA ASN A 183 11.63 -2.07 0.96
C ASN A 183 11.76 -2.98 2.19
N ALA A 184 10.74 -3.80 2.48
CA ALA A 184 10.75 -4.76 3.57
C ALA A 184 11.82 -5.84 3.39
N ARG A 185 12.03 -6.31 2.16
CA ARG A 185 13.09 -7.27 1.82
C ARG A 185 14.47 -6.65 2.05
N ALA A 186 14.71 -5.44 1.53
CA ALA A 186 15.97 -4.72 1.72
C ALA A 186 16.26 -4.46 3.22
N ARG A 187 15.24 -4.10 3.99
CA ARG A 187 15.37 -3.95 5.45
C ARG A 187 15.64 -5.26 6.17
N GLY A 188 15.04 -6.37 5.72
CA GLY A 188 15.32 -7.71 6.25
C GLY A 188 16.80 -8.05 6.10
N ILE A 189 17.36 -7.87 4.90
CA ILE A 189 18.78 -8.08 4.61
C ILE A 189 19.67 -7.24 5.55
N ARG A 190 19.39 -5.93 5.63
CA ARG A 190 20.18 -5.01 6.50
C ARG A 190 20.08 -5.37 7.97
N ALA A 191 18.93 -5.84 8.44
CA ALA A 191 18.75 -6.25 9.82
C ALA A 191 19.61 -7.48 10.15
N GLU A 192 19.62 -8.48 9.26
CA GLU A 192 20.44 -9.68 9.45
C GLU A 192 21.95 -9.36 9.48
N ARG A 193 22.42 -8.46 8.60
CA ARG A 193 23.82 -7.97 8.63
C ARG A 193 24.19 -7.34 9.96
N ARG A 194 23.35 -6.40 10.42
CA ARG A 194 23.58 -5.72 11.70
C ARG A 194 23.55 -6.69 12.88
N GLU A 195 22.62 -7.65 12.88
CA GLU A 195 22.55 -8.68 13.92
C GLU A 195 23.84 -9.55 13.91
N ALA A 196 24.34 -9.95 12.74
CA ALA A 196 25.60 -10.68 12.62
C ALA A 196 26.82 -9.86 13.12
N ASP A 197 26.89 -8.57 12.80
CA ASP A 197 27.94 -7.66 13.26
C ASP A 197 27.91 -7.51 14.79
N THR A 198 26.71 -7.33 15.38
CA THR A 198 26.55 -7.19 16.84
C THR A 198 26.92 -8.47 17.59
N ILE A 199 26.55 -9.64 17.06
CA ILE A 199 26.94 -10.94 17.63
C ILE A 199 28.46 -11.11 17.58
N SER A 200 29.09 -10.72 16.46
CA SER A 200 30.55 -10.78 16.30
C SER A 200 31.28 -9.83 17.25
N ALA A 201 30.68 -8.68 17.57
CA ALA A 201 31.20 -7.72 18.56
C ALA A 201 30.95 -8.12 20.02
N GLY A 202 30.27 -9.24 20.28
CA GLY A 202 29.94 -9.72 21.63
C GLY A 202 28.84 -8.93 22.34
N ASP A 203 28.16 -8.02 21.64
CA ASP A 203 27.07 -7.22 22.21
C ASP A 203 25.73 -7.95 22.05
N THR A 204 25.28 -8.61 23.11
CA THR A 204 24.07 -9.44 23.13
C THR A 204 22.85 -8.72 23.73
N ARG A 205 22.93 -7.41 23.97
CA ARG A 205 21.91 -6.71 24.77
C ARG A 205 20.72 -6.20 23.95
N THR A 206 19.56 -6.78 24.27
CA THR A 206 18.18 -6.29 24.10
C THR A 206 17.71 -5.92 22.68
N PRO A 207 16.50 -6.37 22.26
CA PRO A 207 15.94 -5.95 20.98
C PRO A 207 15.81 -4.42 20.95
N PRO A 208 16.16 -3.78 19.83
CA PRO A 208 16.39 -2.35 19.86
C PRO A 208 15.07 -1.58 19.96
N ARG A 209 14.96 -0.68 20.94
CA ARG A 209 13.74 0.10 21.27
C ARG A 209 13.12 0.82 20.06
N HIS A 210 13.93 1.18 19.06
CA HIS A 210 13.46 1.81 17.80
C HIS A 210 12.44 0.95 17.03
N ARG A 211 12.46 -0.39 17.22
CA ARG A 211 11.54 -1.30 16.55
C ARG A 211 10.11 -1.17 17.06
N ILE A 212 9.93 -0.95 18.36
CA ILE A 212 8.60 -0.73 18.96
C ILE A 212 8.02 0.59 18.41
N GLY A 213 8.81 1.66 18.41
CA GLY A 213 8.41 2.96 17.85
C GLY A 213 7.99 2.85 16.38
N ALA A 214 8.74 2.09 15.56
CA ALA A 214 8.39 1.86 14.15
C ALA A 214 7.10 1.04 13.96
N HIS A 215 6.82 0.08 14.85
CA HIS A 215 5.56 -0.68 14.80
C HIS A 215 4.37 0.20 15.18
N VAL A 216 4.49 0.98 16.26
CA VAL A 216 3.45 1.91 16.72
C VAL A 216 3.16 2.98 15.66
N SER A 217 4.19 3.65 15.14
CA SER A 217 4.00 4.68 14.11
C SER A 217 3.40 4.10 12.82
N ALA A 218 3.82 2.91 12.39
CA ALA A 218 3.23 2.26 11.23
C ALA A 218 1.75 1.91 11.43
N VAL A 219 1.36 1.43 12.62
CA VAL A 219 -0.04 1.14 12.94
C VAL A 219 -0.88 2.42 12.96
N LEU A 220 -0.37 3.49 13.58
CA LEU A 220 -1.05 4.79 13.64
C LEU A 220 -1.21 5.41 12.24
N ILE A 221 -0.14 5.49 11.45
CA ILE A 221 -0.20 5.99 10.07
C ILE A 221 -1.11 5.10 9.23
N GLY A 222 -1.05 3.78 9.42
CA GLY A 222 -1.90 2.80 8.76
C GLY A 222 -3.39 3.01 9.01
N ALA A 223 -3.76 3.19 10.28
CA ALA A 223 -5.16 3.36 10.68
C ALA A 223 -5.67 4.76 10.33
N LEU A 224 -4.97 5.82 10.76
CA LEU A 224 -5.38 7.21 10.54
C LEU A 224 -5.35 7.56 9.05
N GLY A 225 -4.31 7.16 8.33
CA GLY A 225 -4.20 7.39 6.89
C GLY A 225 -5.32 6.71 6.10
N SER A 226 -5.69 5.47 6.47
CA SER A 226 -6.83 4.78 5.86
C SER A 226 -8.16 5.43 6.22
N ALA A 227 -8.35 5.85 7.46
CA ALA A 227 -9.59 6.51 7.88
C ALA A 227 -9.79 7.80 7.09
N THR A 228 -8.77 8.66 7.03
CA THR A 228 -8.80 9.90 6.24
C THR A 228 -8.99 9.62 4.75
N ALA A 229 -8.40 8.54 4.21
CA ALA A 229 -8.60 8.16 2.81
C ALA A 229 -10.03 7.73 2.53
N VAL A 230 -10.66 6.95 3.42
CA VAL A 230 -12.07 6.55 3.33
C VAL A 230 -12.96 7.79 3.37
N VAL A 231 -12.75 8.68 4.34
CA VAL A 231 -13.47 9.96 4.48
C VAL A 231 -13.39 10.78 3.19
N ALA A 232 -12.18 10.99 2.67
CA ALA A 232 -11.97 11.78 1.46
C ALA A 232 -12.57 11.10 0.22
N ALA A 233 -12.45 9.78 0.09
CA ALA A 233 -13.05 9.02 -1.02
C ALA A 233 -14.59 9.09 -1.00
N SER A 234 -15.20 8.95 0.18
CA SER A 234 -16.65 9.12 0.36
C SER A 234 -17.10 10.55 0.01
N GLY A 235 -16.36 11.57 0.45
CA GLY A 235 -16.65 12.97 0.10
C GLY A 235 -16.64 13.23 -1.41
N ILE A 236 -15.66 12.65 -2.14
CA ILE A 236 -15.60 12.72 -3.60
C ILE A 236 -16.82 12.04 -4.22
N ALA A 237 -17.15 10.82 -3.78
CA ALA A 237 -18.29 10.07 -4.30
C ALA A 237 -19.63 10.80 -4.10
N HIS A 238 -19.78 11.60 -3.04
CA HIS A 238 -20.95 12.45 -2.83
C HIS A 238 -21.01 13.67 -3.76
N HIS A 239 -19.87 14.28 -4.09
CA HIS A 239 -19.82 15.43 -5.00
C HIS A 239 -19.98 15.06 -6.47
N VAL A 240 -19.59 13.84 -6.87
CA VAL A 240 -19.66 13.37 -8.27
C VAL A 240 -21.05 12.89 -8.67
N VAL A 241 -21.88 12.42 -7.73
CA VAL A 241 -23.26 11.93 -8.01
C VAL A 241 -24.28 13.08 -8.21
N GLY A 242 -23.82 14.34 -8.31
CA GLY A 242 -24.62 15.48 -8.77
C GLY A 242 -24.96 15.41 -10.28
N PRO A 243 -25.79 16.33 -10.81
CA PRO A 243 -26.25 16.28 -12.20
C PRO A 243 -25.08 16.15 -13.21
N PRO A 244 -25.27 15.37 -14.30
CA PRO A 244 -24.22 14.75 -15.14
C PRO A 244 -23.31 15.69 -15.94
N GLU A 245 -23.37 17.00 -15.72
CA GLU A 245 -22.66 18.00 -16.52
C GLU A 245 -21.25 18.34 -15.99
N ARG A 246 -20.83 17.78 -14.85
CA ARG A 246 -19.51 18.08 -14.27
C ARG A 246 -18.61 16.86 -14.31
N SER A 247 -17.66 16.84 -15.24
CA SER A 247 -16.56 15.87 -15.19
C SER A 247 -15.84 15.98 -13.83
N VAL A 248 -15.43 14.84 -13.27
CA VAL A 248 -14.73 14.77 -11.97
C VAL A 248 -13.45 15.62 -11.95
N LEU A 249 -12.92 15.92 -13.14
CA LEU A 249 -11.73 16.73 -13.39
C LEU A 249 -12.02 18.24 -13.58
N ALA A 250 -13.28 18.68 -13.61
CA ALA A 250 -13.62 20.09 -13.84
C ALA A 250 -13.55 20.96 -12.58
N ALA A 251 -13.57 20.37 -11.38
CA ALA A 251 -13.51 21.11 -10.11
C ALA A 251 -12.12 20.97 -9.45
N PRO A 252 -11.38 22.07 -9.20
CA PRO A 252 -10.08 22.01 -8.53
C PRO A 252 -10.10 21.27 -7.18
N GLY A 253 -11.23 21.35 -6.45
CA GLY A 253 -11.42 20.68 -5.17
C GLY A 253 -11.48 19.14 -5.26
N THR A 254 -12.09 18.58 -6.30
CA THR A 254 -12.17 17.12 -6.50
C THR A 254 -10.81 16.55 -6.93
N ILE A 255 -10.03 17.30 -7.72
CA ILE A 255 -8.65 16.93 -8.07
C ILE A 255 -7.79 16.89 -6.80
N ALA A 256 -7.83 17.94 -5.96
CA ALA A 256 -7.05 17.98 -4.73
C ALA A 256 -7.41 16.85 -3.77
N ALA A 257 -8.71 16.56 -3.59
CA ALA A 257 -9.19 15.44 -2.78
C ALA A 257 -8.74 14.09 -3.36
N THR A 258 -8.79 13.91 -4.68
CA THR A 258 -8.34 12.68 -5.34
C THR A 258 -6.84 12.45 -5.15
N ILE A 259 -6.03 13.51 -5.32
CA ILE A 259 -4.59 13.47 -5.06
C ILE A 259 -4.33 13.10 -3.60
N LEU A 260 -5.08 13.68 -2.66
CA LEU A 260 -4.97 13.36 -1.24
C LEU A 260 -5.27 11.87 -0.98
N VAL A 261 -6.34 11.32 -1.55
CA VAL A 261 -6.67 9.89 -1.43
C VAL A 261 -5.53 9.01 -1.98
N ILE A 262 -4.99 9.36 -3.15
CA ILE A 262 -3.84 8.66 -3.76
C ILE A 262 -2.65 8.65 -2.80
N VAL A 263 -2.27 9.83 -2.30
CA VAL A 263 -1.15 10.00 -1.37
C VAL A 263 -1.38 9.19 -0.10
N LEU A 264 -2.59 9.23 0.47
CA LEU A 264 -2.91 8.52 1.69
C LEU A 264 -2.86 7.00 1.49
N ILE A 265 -3.39 6.45 0.40
CA ILE A 265 -3.31 5.00 0.12
C ILE A 265 -1.85 4.57 -0.07
N LEU A 266 -1.06 5.34 -0.83
CA LEU A 266 0.36 5.03 -1.03
C LEU A 266 1.14 5.12 0.29
N ALA A 267 0.95 6.18 1.08
CA ALA A 267 1.60 6.35 2.37
C ALA A 267 1.24 5.20 3.32
N THR A 268 -0.05 4.90 3.45
CA THR A 268 -0.59 3.84 4.30
C THR A 268 -0.08 2.46 3.87
N GLY A 269 -0.16 2.12 2.58
CA GLY A 269 0.34 0.84 2.08
C GLY A 269 1.86 0.71 2.23
N SER A 270 2.60 1.81 2.07
CA SER A 270 4.06 1.84 2.24
C SER A 270 4.51 1.60 3.70
N THR A 271 3.64 1.81 4.70
CA THR A 271 3.94 1.48 6.10
C THR A 271 4.29 0.01 6.29
N GLY A 272 3.84 -0.89 5.40
CA GLY A 272 4.24 -2.30 5.35
C GLY A 272 5.76 -2.51 5.31
N ALA A 273 6.51 -1.55 4.76
CA ALA A 273 7.97 -1.54 4.77
C ALA A 273 8.54 -1.43 6.20
N LEU A 274 7.90 -0.64 7.07
CA LEU A 274 8.25 -0.48 8.49
C LEU A 274 7.74 -1.68 9.28
N SER A 275 6.46 -1.98 9.12
CA SER A 275 5.74 -3.02 9.84
C SER A 275 4.57 -3.49 9.00
N SER A 276 4.44 -4.81 8.82
CA SER A 276 3.24 -5.38 8.17
C SER A 276 1.96 -5.05 8.94
N LEU A 277 2.05 -4.77 10.25
CA LEU A 277 0.91 -4.34 11.06
C LEU A 277 0.34 -2.98 10.65
N GLY A 278 1.15 -2.09 10.06
CA GLY A 278 0.64 -0.80 9.56
C GLY A 278 -0.27 -0.96 8.35
N GLN A 279 0.15 -1.81 7.41
CA GLN A 279 -0.70 -2.14 6.26
C GLN A 279 -1.92 -2.98 6.68
N ALA A 280 -1.78 -3.85 7.68
CA ALA A 280 -2.89 -4.63 8.23
C ALA A 280 -3.91 -3.77 8.99
N SER A 281 -3.47 -2.77 9.78
CA SER A 281 -4.39 -1.86 10.47
C SER A 281 -5.20 -1.05 9.46
N GLY A 282 -4.57 -0.61 8.37
CA GLY A 282 -5.28 0.03 7.27
C GLY A 282 -6.31 -0.90 6.61
N ALA A 283 -5.95 -2.16 6.35
CA ALA A 283 -6.88 -3.16 5.83
C ALA A 283 -8.12 -3.34 6.72
N VAL A 284 -7.95 -3.33 8.05
CA VAL A 284 -9.06 -3.38 9.00
C VAL A 284 -9.97 -2.17 8.86
N VAL A 285 -9.42 -0.95 8.75
CA VAL A 285 -10.23 0.27 8.58
C VAL A 285 -11.10 0.19 7.31
N TRP A 286 -10.53 -0.24 6.18
CA TRP A 286 -11.28 -0.43 4.95
C TRP A 286 -12.33 -1.55 5.06
N ALA A 287 -12.04 -2.64 5.77
CA ALA A 287 -13.01 -3.71 6.00
C ALA A 287 -14.18 -3.24 6.88
N VAL A 288 -13.90 -2.46 7.93
CA VAL A 288 -14.96 -1.89 8.77
C VAL A 288 -15.81 -0.89 7.96
N ALA A 289 -15.19 -0.07 7.11
CA ALA A 289 -15.93 0.81 6.19
C ALA A 289 -16.85 0.02 5.23
N ALA A 290 -16.42 -1.15 4.74
CA ALA A 290 -17.27 -2.04 3.95
C ALA A 290 -18.47 -2.60 4.75
N VAL A 291 -18.25 -3.00 6.00
CA VAL A 291 -19.33 -3.49 6.87
C VAL A 291 -20.30 -2.36 7.22
N ALA A 292 -19.80 -1.17 7.52
CA ALA A 292 -20.62 0.00 7.83
C ALA A 292 -21.51 0.41 6.63
N THR A 293 -20.97 0.34 5.40
CA THR A 293 -21.74 0.65 4.19
C THR A 293 -22.77 -0.43 3.81
N THR A 294 -22.65 -1.65 4.35
CA THR A 294 -23.64 -2.74 4.13
C THR A 294 -24.71 -2.83 5.21
N THR A 295 -24.51 -2.20 6.37
CA THR A 295 -25.41 -2.31 7.54
C THR A 295 -26.06 -0.96 7.86
N ALA A 296 -27.22 -0.71 7.25
CA ALA A 296 -28.01 0.53 7.33
C ALA A 296 -28.36 1.06 8.74
N GLY A 297 -28.17 0.28 9.82
CA GLY A 297 -28.55 0.66 11.19
C GLY A 297 -27.40 0.87 12.19
N SER A 298 -26.15 0.58 11.82
CA SER A 298 -24.96 0.78 12.69
C SER A 298 -23.99 1.83 12.19
N ALA A 299 -24.30 2.44 11.03
CA ALA A 299 -23.56 3.55 10.45
C ALA A 299 -23.36 4.67 11.48
N ASP A 300 -24.41 5.05 12.21
CA ASP A 300 -24.36 6.14 13.21
C ASP A 300 -23.29 5.93 14.30
N HIS A 301 -23.06 4.70 14.75
CA HIS A 301 -22.06 4.41 15.80
C HIS A 301 -20.63 4.35 15.25
N PHE A 302 -20.43 3.80 14.05
CA PHE A 302 -19.12 3.78 13.40
C PHE A 302 -18.70 5.19 12.97
N TRP A 303 -19.63 5.95 12.39
CA TRP A 303 -19.42 7.33 12.00
C TRP A 303 -19.24 8.24 13.21
N ALA A 304 -19.92 8.00 14.34
CA ALA A 304 -19.65 8.72 15.58
C ALA A 304 -18.24 8.46 16.14
N VAL A 305 -17.68 7.25 15.97
CA VAL A 305 -16.29 6.95 16.37
C VAL A 305 -15.28 7.58 15.41
N ILE A 306 -15.55 7.58 14.10
CA ILE A 306 -14.72 8.28 13.12
C ILE A 306 -14.80 9.80 13.28
N GLU A 307 -15.98 10.37 13.52
CA GLU A 307 -16.17 11.77 13.91
C GLU A 307 -15.43 12.05 15.20
N ALA A 308 -15.53 11.23 16.25
CA ALA A 308 -14.78 11.47 17.49
C ALA A 308 -13.24 11.49 17.27
N ILE A 309 -12.72 10.77 16.28
CA ILE A 309 -11.29 10.71 15.94
C ILE A 309 -10.88 11.83 14.96
N LEU A 310 -11.75 12.24 14.05
CA LEU A 310 -11.47 13.17 12.94
C LEU A 310 -12.22 14.51 13.02
N SER A 311 -13.00 14.73 14.09
CA SER A 311 -13.84 15.91 14.37
C SER A 311 -13.13 17.26 14.21
N PRO A 312 -11.81 17.40 14.45
CA PRO A 312 -11.13 18.66 14.15
C PRO A 312 -11.01 18.98 12.66
N ILE A 313 -11.30 18.05 11.74
CA ILE A 313 -10.89 18.14 10.33
C ILE A 313 -12.05 18.03 9.32
N THR A 314 -13.17 17.35 9.60
CA THR A 314 -14.22 17.18 8.56
C THR A 314 -15.63 17.07 9.12
N ALA A 315 -16.52 17.97 8.71
CA ALA A 315 -17.97 17.73 8.70
C ALA A 315 -18.30 16.90 7.44
N MET A 316 -18.87 15.71 7.60
CA MET A 316 -19.21 14.83 6.47
C MET A 316 -20.71 14.80 6.17
N PRO A 317 -21.10 14.71 4.88
CA PRO A 317 -22.50 14.58 4.48
C PRO A 317 -23.03 13.16 4.68
N ASP A 318 -24.34 13.04 4.92
CA ASP A 318 -25.07 11.77 5.09
C ASP A 318 -24.86 10.81 3.90
N ILE A 319 -24.27 9.64 4.18
CA ILE A 319 -24.09 8.57 3.20
C ILE A 319 -25.35 7.70 3.20
N ALA A 320 -26.06 7.67 2.07
CA ALA A 320 -27.27 6.86 1.93
C ALA A 320 -26.97 5.36 2.14
N PRO A 321 -27.78 4.62 2.93
CA PRO A 321 -27.49 3.28 3.45
C PRO A 321 -27.57 2.10 2.43
N ASP A 322 -27.67 2.37 1.12
CA ASP A 322 -27.87 1.35 0.08
C ASP A 322 -26.71 1.27 -0.94
N ARG A 323 -25.50 1.70 -0.56
CA ARG A 323 -24.35 1.80 -1.47
C ARG A 323 -23.43 0.55 -1.46
N LEU A 324 -23.97 -0.60 -1.88
CA LEU A 324 -23.23 -1.88 -2.01
C LEU A 324 -22.00 -1.78 -2.91
N ASP A 325 -22.01 -0.83 -3.81
CA ASP A 325 -20.91 -0.37 -4.62
C ASP A 325 -19.68 0.12 -3.84
N ILE A 326 -19.90 1.05 -2.91
CA ILE A 326 -18.84 1.57 -2.05
C ILE A 326 -18.31 0.44 -1.18
N ALA A 327 -19.20 -0.43 -0.69
CA ALA A 327 -18.80 -1.62 0.05
C ALA A 327 -17.87 -2.52 -0.76
N GLY A 328 -18.19 -2.78 -2.04
CA GLY A 328 -17.34 -3.56 -2.94
C GLY A 328 -15.95 -2.97 -3.13
N ALA A 329 -15.85 -1.65 -3.33
CA ALA A 329 -14.57 -0.95 -3.41
C ALA A 329 -13.77 -1.03 -2.10
N CYS A 330 -14.42 -0.86 -0.95
CA CYS A 330 -13.79 -1.00 0.35
C CYS A 330 -13.28 -2.43 0.61
N ILE A 331 -14.05 -3.46 0.23
CA ILE A 331 -13.64 -4.88 0.34
C ILE A 331 -12.39 -5.15 -0.49
N LEU A 332 -12.36 -4.65 -1.73
CA LEU A 332 -11.22 -4.78 -2.63
C LEU A 332 -9.95 -4.19 -2.01
N VAL A 333 -10.01 -2.94 -1.54
CA VAL A 333 -8.85 -2.25 -0.94
C VAL A 333 -8.42 -2.96 0.35
N ALA A 334 -9.37 -3.33 1.21
CA ALA A 334 -9.09 -4.05 2.45
C ALA A 334 -8.32 -5.35 2.18
N LEU A 335 -8.83 -6.19 1.27
CA LEU A 335 -8.22 -7.47 0.95
C LEU A 335 -6.89 -7.33 0.21
N ALA A 336 -6.75 -6.35 -0.70
CA ALA A 336 -5.47 -6.02 -1.33
C ALA A 336 -4.42 -5.60 -0.29
N MET A 337 -4.80 -4.76 0.68
CA MET A 337 -3.91 -4.34 1.77
C MET A 337 -3.56 -5.51 2.71
N ALA A 338 -4.53 -6.36 3.06
CA ALA A 338 -4.28 -7.56 3.87
C ALA A 338 -3.30 -8.52 3.18
N GLY A 339 -3.51 -8.80 1.89
CA GLY A 339 -2.58 -9.57 1.08
C GLY A 339 -1.20 -8.92 1.00
N GLY A 340 -1.14 -7.59 0.88
CA GLY A 340 0.12 -6.84 0.91
C GLY A 340 0.83 -6.91 2.27
N ALA A 341 0.10 -6.89 3.38
CA ALA A 341 0.67 -7.06 4.72
C ALA A 341 1.31 -8.46 4.89
N LEU A 342 0.65 -9.51 4.39
CA LEU A 342 1.22 -10.86 4.34
C LEU A 342 2.44 -10.93 3.40
N GLY A 343 2.33 -10.29 2.24
CA GLY A 343 3.40 -10.19 1.24
C GLY A 343 4.66 -9.52 1.79
N THR A 344 4.51 -8.37 2.46
CA THR A 344 5.61 -7.61 3.06
C THR A 344 6.29 -8.36 4.20
N HIS A 345 5.51 -9.04 5.06
CA HIS A 345 6.05 -9.90 6.10
C HIS A 345 6.86 -11.06 5.52
N GLY A 346 6.31 -11.73 4.50
CA GLY A 346 7.00 -12.78 3.77
C GLY A 346 8.30 -12.28 3.12
N ALA A 347 8.25 -11.15 2.41
CA ALA A 347 9.42 -10.54 1.77
C ALA A 347 10.53 -10.20 2.77
N ARG A 348 10.18 -9.71 3.96
CA ARG A 348 11.14 -9.45 5.05
C ARG A 348 11.80 -10.74 5.56
N ARG A 349 11.03 -11.82 5.72
CA ARG A 349 11.56 -13.14 6.11
C ARG A 349 12.49 -13.72 5.04
N GLU A 350 12.11 -13.63 3.77
CA GLU A 350 12.94 -14.07 2.65
C GLU A 350 14.25 -13.28 2.56
N GLY A 351 14.22 -11.96 2.77
CA GLY A 351 15.43 -11.12 2.79
C GLY A 351 16.43 -11.57 3.85
N ARG A 352 15.96 -11.86 5.06
CA ARG A 352 16.81 -12.40 6.14
C ARG A 352 17.36 -13.79 5.84
N ALA A 353 16.52 -14.68 5.32
CA ALA A 353 16.96 -16.03 4.95
C ALA A 353 18.02 -16.02 3.85
N LEU A 354 17.89 -15.12 2.86
CA LEU A 354 18.86 -14.96 1.79
C LEU A 354 20.21 -14.48 2.32
N GLU A 355 20.21 -13.47 3.19
CA GLU A 355 21.46 -12.97 3.79
C GLU A 355 22.16 -14.04 4.65
N ARG A 356 21.41 -14.81 5.46
CA ARG A 356 21.99 -15.93 6.22
C ARG A 356 22.66 -16.97 5.31
N HIS A 357 21.99 -17.33 4.22
CA HIS A 357 22.54 -18.29 3.27
C HIS A 357 23.80 -17.75 2.57
N GLU A 358 23.82 -16.47 2.20
CA GLU A 358 25.02 -15.82 1.63
C GLU A 358 26.18 -15.79 2.64
N GLN A 359 25.90 -15.52 3.93
CA GLN A 359 26.90 -15.56 4.99
C GLN A 359 27.44 -16.98 5.25
N GLU A 360 26.59 -18.01 5.19
CA GLU A 360 27.01 -19.42 5.30
C GLU A 360 27.98 -19.81 4.18
N LEU A 361 27.67 -19.44 2.93
CA LEU A 361 28.53 -19.72 1.77
C LEU A 361 29.89 -19.01 1.84
N LEU A 362 29.98 -17.86 2.49
CA LEU A 362 31.24 -17.14 2.67
C LEU A 362 32.14 -17.75 3.76
N ARG A 363 31.61 -18.65 4.60
CA ARG A 363 32.35 -19.33 5.67
C ARG A 363 32.90 -20.70 5.27
N THR A 364 32.44 -21.26 4.17
CA THR A 364 32.86 -22.57 3.61
C THR A 364 33.95 -22.40 2.56
#